data_AF-A0A7Y0AKI9-F1
#
_entry.id   AF-A0A7Y0AKI9-F1
#
_cell.length_a   1.000
_cell.length_b   1.000
_cell.length_c   1.000
_cell.angle_alpha   90.00
_cell.angle_beta   90.00
_cell.angle_gamma   90.00
#
_symmetry.space_group_name_H-M   'P 1'
#
loop_
_entity.id
_entity.type
_entity.pdbx_description
1 polymer ?
#
loop_
_entity_poly.entity_id
_entity_poly.type
_entity_poly.pdbx_seq_one_letter_code
_entity_poly.pdbx_strand_id
1 'polypeptide(L)'
;MKKILIPIALLCIEFIHAQQATTNASLPNIIPPSPTAYALGNYGNVPVGLFTGSPNISVPLFTYKTGSIDLPLSLSYSSNGVKVDEISTNVGLGWNLNFGGVITRMVRDRADDSSTHIALPETLDGAYTNPVTNNFLFTVGNASDALDTETDLYSFNFNGYSGKFFYDQSGQPHIVDQQAVKIERTGNTNGDGQDFLLTVANGEKYYFTEKETTIYRSVGSGHSIPSGAVTA
;
A
#
# COMPACT_ATOMS: atom_id res chain seq x y z
N MET A 1 33.51 64.54 54.37
CA MET A 1 32.31 63.66 54.48
C MET A 1 32.15 62.65 53.33
N LYS A 2 32.68 62.90 52.11
CA LYS A 2 32.53 61.98 50.96
C LYS A 2 33.40 60.70 50.95
N LYS A 3 34.38 60.57 51.86
CA LYS A 3 35.32 59.42 51.89
C LYS A 3 34.83 58.22 52.72
N ILE A 4 33.73 58.37 53.47
CA ILE A 4 33.16 57.31 54.33
C ILE A 4 32.05 56.51 53.59
N LEU A 5 31.52 57.02 52.47
CA LEU A 5 30.48 56.31 51.71
C LEU A 5 30.98 55.03 51.01
N ILE A 6 32.24 55.00 50.58
CA ILE A 6 32.81 53.87 49.83
C ILE A 6 32.92 52.59 50.69
N PRO A 7 33.46 52.61 51.93
CA PRO A 7 33.52 51.40 52.75
C PRO A 7 32.14 50.90 53.19
N ILE A 8 31.16 51.79 53.37
CA ILE A 8 29.77 51.41 53.70
C ILE A 8 29.10 50.73 52.49
N ALA A 9 29.34 51.23 51.28
CA ALA A 9 28.83 50.61 50.06
C ALA A 9 29.46 49.22 49.81
N LEU A 10 30.72 49.00 50.19
CA LEU A 10 31.38 47.70 50.06
C LEU A 10 30.84 46.65 51.05
N LEU A 11 30.48 47.08 52.28
CA LEU A 11 29.90 46.21 53.30
C LEU A 11 28.47 45.75 52.95
N CYS A 12 27.74 46.52 52.14
CA CYS A 12 26.39 46.16 51.69
C CYS A 12 26.37 45.10 50.58
N ILE A 13 27.50 44.82 49.91
CA ILE A 13 27.57 43.85 48.80
C ILE A 13 27.58 42.41 49.34
N GLU A 14 28.03 42.18 50.59
CA GLU A 14 28.08 40.85 51.21
C GLU A 14 26.70 40.30 51.61
N PHE A 15 25.65 41.13 51.60
CA PHE A 15 24.29 40.72 51.95
C PHE A 15 23.40 40.39 50.74
N ILE A 16 23.94 40.40 49.52
CA ILE A 16 23.19 40.07 48.31
C ILE A 16 23.38 38.59 47.97
N HIS A 17 22.54 37.74 48.55
CA HIS A 17 22.40 36.35 48.12
C HIS A 17 21.39 36.26 46.97
N ALA A 18 21.87 36.29 45.73
CA ALA A 18 21.03 36.21 44.52
C ALA A 18 20.88 34.79 43.94
N GLN A 19 21.40 33.75 44.61
CA GLN A 19 21.30 32.37 44.11
C GLN A 19 20.16 31.64 44.81
N GLN A 20 18.97 31.71 44.23
CA GLN A 20 17.92 30.76 44.53
C GLN A 20 18.26 29.46 43.79
N ALA A 21 18.76 28.45 44.51
CA ALA A 21 18.94 27.12 43.95
C ALA A 21 17.56 26.54 43.59
N THR A 22 17.15 26.68 42.33
CA THR A 22 15.93 26.03 41.81
C THR A 22 16.22 24.55 41.57
N THR A 23 16.58 23.81 42.60
CA THR A 23 16.56 22.34 42.55
C THR A 23 15.14 21.90 42.81
N ASN A 24 14.26 21.95 41.80
CA ASN A 24 13.01 21.19 41.72
C ASN A 24 12.38 21.39 40.34
N ALA A 25 13.07 20.97 39.28
CA ALA A 25 12.34 20.42 38.13
C ALA A 25 11.77 19.08 38.60
N SER A 26 10.62 19.13 39.29
CA SER A 26 9.89 17.93 39.68
C SER A 26 9.37 17.29 38.39
N LEU A 27 10.16 16.37 37.85
CA LEU A 27 9.68 15.47 36.82
C LEU A 27 8.46 14.74 37.41
N PRO A 28 7.33 14.69 36.71
CA PRO A 28 6.18 13.95 37.20
C PRO A 28 6.60 12.51 37.48
N ASN A 29 6.44 12.07 38.73
CA ASN A 29 6.69 10.70 39.11
C ASN A 29 5.54 9.84 38.59
N ILE A 30 5.70 9.31 37.37
CA ILE A 30 4.73 8.41 36.76
C ILE A 30 4.99 7.01 37.32
N ILE A 31 4.11 6.54 38.21
CA ILE A 31 4.13 5.16 38.69
C ILE A 31 3.29 4.34 37.71
N PRO A 32 3.88 3.40 36.95
CA PRO A 32 3.11 2.57 36.04
C PRO A 32 2.14 1.67 36.85
N PRO A 33 0.97 1.33 36.28
CA PRO A 33 0.08 0.36 36.90
C PRO A 33 0.78 -1.01 37.04
N SER A 34 0.25 -1.86 37.91
CA SER A 34 0.77 -3.23 38.04
C SER A 34 0.71 -3.96 36.68
N PRO A 35 1.63 -4.91 36.40
CA PRO A 35 1.67 -5.62 35.12
C PRO A 35 0.33 -6.26 34.73
N THR A 36 -0.43 -6.75 35.72
CA THR A 36 -1.77 -7.32 35.53
C THR A 36 -2.81 -6.26 35.16
N ALA A 37 -2.78 -5.08 35.77
CA ALA A 37 -3.67 -3.97 35.43
C ALA A 37 -3.32 -3.34 34.07
N TYR A 38 -2.03 -3.28 33.73
CA TYR A 38 -1.56 -2.86 32.41
C TYR A 38 -2.03 -3.83 31.31
N ALA A 39 -1.87 -5.14 31.52
CA ALA A 39 -2.34 -6.16 30.58
C ALA A 39 -3.86 -6.09 30.36
N LEU A 40 -4.64 -5.82 31.42
CA LEU A 40 -6.09 -5.63 31.32
C LEU A 40 -6.46 -4.41 30.45
N GLY A 41 -5.70 -3.32 30.56
CA GLY A 41 -5.87 -2.13 29.72
C GLY A 41 -5.62 -2.37 28.23
N ASN A 42 -4.75 -3.33 27.88
CA ASN A 42 -4.48 -3.67 26.48
C ASN A 42 -5.69 -4.31 25.77
N TYR A 43 -6.52 -5.07 26.50
CA TYR A 43 -7.70 -5.72 25.91
C TYR A 43 -8.80 -4.73 25.49
N GLY A 44 -8.87 -3.55 26.13
CA GLY A 44 -9.85 -2.51 25.80
C GLY A 44 -9.42 -1.52 24.71
N ASN A 45 -8.14 -1.53 24.32
CA ASN A 45 -7.56 -0.52 23.42
C ASN A 45 -7.33 -1.01 21.99
N VAL A 46 -7.61 -2.28 21.67
CA VAL A 46 -7.51 -2.76 20.28
C VAL A 46 -8.81 -2.40 19.56
N PRO A 47 -8.79 -1.52 18.55
CA PRO A 47 -9.99 -1.15 17.82
C PRO A 47 -10.59 -2.40 17.15
N VAL A 48 -11.89 -2.60 17.30
CA VAL A 48 -12.60 -3.71 16.63
C VAL A 48 -13.38 -3.18 15.44
N GLY A 49 -13.41 -3.96 14.36
CA GLY A 49 -14.30 -3.67 13.24
C GLY A 49 -15.75 -3.80 13.69
N LEU A 50 -16.52 -2.71 13.67
CA LEU A 50 -17.89 -2.68 14.19
C LEU A 50 -18.84 -3.65 13.47
N PHE A 51 -18.53 -4.03 12.23
CA PHE A 51 -19.33 -4.96 11.41
C PHE A 51 -18.75 -6.37 11.34
N THR A 52 -17.44 -6.55 11.53
CA THR A 52 -16.78 -7.87 11.48
C THR A 52 -16.57 -8.49 12.85
N GLY A 53 -16.59 -7.69 13.92
CA GLY A 53 -16.24 -8.12 15.28
C GLY A 53 -14.75 -8.42 15.47
N SER A 54 -13.92 -8.21 14.44
CA SER A 54 -12.52 -8.61 14.44
C SER A 54 -11.61 -7.48 14.93
N PRO A 55 -10.64 -7.78 15.82
CA PRO A 55 -9.57 -6.87 16.18
C PRO A 55 -8.80 -6.34 14.95
N ASN A 56 -8.67 -5.01 14.85
CA ASN A 56 -7.79 -4.33 13.92
C ASN A 56 -6.46 -4.04 14.62
N ILE A 57 -5.49 -4.94 14.42
CA ILE A 57 -4.16 -4.84 15.03
C ILE A 57 -3.22 -4.21 14.01
N SER A 58 -2.74 -2.99 14.32
CA SER A 58 -1.70 -2.30 13.56
C SER A 58 -0.56 -1.89 14.47
N VAL A 59 0.65 -2.31 14.14
CA VAL A 59 1.88 -2.04 14.88
C VAL A 59 2.77 -1.13 14.03
N PRO A 60 2.83 0.18 14.29
CA PRO A 60 3.78 1.06 13.63
C PRO A 60 5.20 0.71 14.06
N LEU A 61 6.09 0.47 13.10
CA LEU A 61 7.49 0.13 13.38
C LEU A 61 8.39 1.35 13.27
N PHE A 62 8.24 2.10 12.18
CA PHE A 62 9.08 3.25 11.88
C PHE A 62 8.36 4.18 10.91
N THR A 63 8.79 5.43 10.81
CA THR A 63 8.34 6.32 9.73
C THR A 63 9.57 7.00 9.15
N TYR A 64 9.87 6.67 7.90
CA TYR A 64 10.96 7.32 7.19
C TYR A 64 10.49 8.69 6.71
N LYS A 65 11.19 9.74 7.11
CA LYS A 65 10.85 11.12 6.76
C LYS A 65 11.99 11.72 5.96
N THR A 66 11.69 12.22 4.76
CA THR A 66 12.65 12.94 3.92
C THR A 66 11.99 14.15 3.25
N GLY A 67 12.42 15.35 3.62
CA GLY A 67 11.82 16.59 3.13
C GLY A 67 10.31 16.65 3.44
N SER A 68 9.48 16.64 2.39
CA SER A 68 8.02 16.63 2.47
C SER A 68 7.38 15.24 2.39
N ILE A 69 8.19 14.17 2.25
CA ILE A 69 7.71 12.79 2.09
C ILE A 69 7.80 12.05 3.41
N ASP A 70 6.65 11.54 3.85
CA ASP A 70 6.51 10.63 4.99
C ASP A 70 6.15 9.23 4.48
N LEU A 71 7.00 8.24 4.77
CA LEU A 71 6.77 6.83 4.43
C LEU A 71 6.67 5.99 5.72
N PRO A 72 5.44 5.71 6.20
CA PRO A 72 5.24 4.88 7.38
C PRO A 72 5.50 3.40 7.06
N LEU A 73 6.24 2.74 7.95
CA LEU A 73 6.48 1.30 7.99
C LEU A 73 5.64 0.72 9.13
N SER A 74 4.65 -0.12 8.81
CA SER A 74 3.79 -0.74 9.83
C SER A 74 3.48 -2.20 9.50
N LEU A 75 3.19 -2.97 10.55
CA LEU A 75 2.65 -4.32 10.44
C LEU A 75 1.16 -4.29 10.75
N SER A 76 0.37 -4.99 9.95
CA SER A 76 -1.06 -5.20 10.22
C SER A 76 -1.38 -6.69 10.31
N TYR A 77 -2.19 -7.09 11.28
CA TYR A 77 -2.64 -8.47 11.44
C TYR A 77 -4.14 -8.61 11.21
N SER A 78 -4.53 -9.58 10.38
CA SER A 78 -5.92 -9.95 10.14
C SER A 78 -6.34 -11.07 11.09
N SER A 79 -7.21 -10.76 12.06
CA SER A 79 -7.64 -11.72 13.07
C SER A 79 -8.87 -12.55 12.67
N ASN A 80 -9.23 -12.60 11.38
CA ASN A 80 -10.43 -13.31 10.89
C ASN A 80 -10.31 -14.85 10.88
N GLY A 81 -9.31 -15.39 11.58
CA GLY A 81 -8.93 -16.80 11.54
C GLY A 81 -7.98 -17.12 10.38
N VAL A 82 -7.21 -18.19 10.55
CA VAL A 82 -6.25 -18.71 9.56
C VAL A 82 -6.88 -19.91 8.85
N LYS A 83 -6.90 -19.90 7.51
CA LYS A 83 -7.40 -21.05 6.74
C LYS A 83 -6.33 -22.15 6.62
N VAL A 84 -6.76 -23.41 6.45
CA VAL A 84 -5.85 -24.58 6.40
C VAL A 84 -4.79 -24.43 5.30
N ASP A 85 -5.18 -23.91 4.14
CA ASP A 85 -4.28 -23.71 2.99
C ASP A 85 -3.84 -22.24 2.83
N GLU A 86 -3.85 -21.45 3.91
CA GLU A 86 -3.40 -20.05 3.87
C GLU A 86 -1.87 -19.97 3.84
N ILE A 87 -1.34 -19.25 2.85
CA ILE A 87 0.10 -19.05 2.68
C ILE A 87 0.54 -17.83 3.49
N SER A 88 1.63 -17.96 4.23
CA SER A 88 2.22 -16.86 5.00
C SER A 88 2.88 -15.82 4.10
N THR A 89 2.81 -14.55 4.51
CA THR A 89 3.61 -13.48 3.89
C THR A 89 5.07 -13.57 4.35
N ASN A 90 5.92 -12.68 3.85
CA ASN A 90 7.31 -12.52 4.28
C ASN A 90 7.48 -12.17 5.78
N VAL A 91 6.42 -11.70 6.45
CA VAL A 91 6.42 -11.34 7.88
C VAL A 91 5.59 -12.29 8.74
N GLY A 92 5.06 -13.37 8.16
CA GLY A 92 4.35 -14.42 8.85
C GLY A 92 2.88 -14.57 8.44
N LEU A 93 2.24 -15.61 8.98
CA LEU A 93 0.86 -15.95 8.65
C LEU A 93 -0.12 -14.93 9.25
N GLY A 94 -1.06 -14.43 8.44
CA GLY A 94 -2.02 -13.38 8.84
C GLY A 94 -1.43 -11.98 9.05
N TRP A 95 -0.10 -11.82 8.97
CA TRP A 95 0.59 -10.53 9.05
C TRP A 95 0.85 -9.96 7.66
N ASN A 96 0.74 -8.64 7.52
CA ASN A 96 1.08 -7.91 6.31
C ASN A 96 2.02 -6.75 6.66
N LEU A 97 3.06 -6.58 5.86
CA LEU A 97 3.99 -5.46 5.94
C LEU A 97 3.53 -4.33 5.03
N ASN A 98 3.13 -3.21 5.60
CA ASN A 98 2.76 -2.01 4.86
C ASN A 98 4.02 -1.16 4.68
N PHE A 99 4.69 -1.30 3.52
CA PHE A 99 5.86 -0.53 3.13
C PHE A 99 6.12 -0.60 1.63
N GLY A 100 6.74 0.45 1.06
CA GLY A 100 7.24 0.45 -0.33
C GLY A 100 6.16 0.61 -1.40
N GLY A 101 4.93 0.14 -1.13
CA GLY A 101 3.88 0.07 -2.13
C GLY A 101 4.08 -1.10 -3.09
N VAL A 102 3.03 -1.45 -3.81
CA VAL A 102 3.03 -2.60 -4.71
C VAL A 102 1.98 -2.43 -5.81
N ILE A 103 2.30 -2.93 -6.99
CA ILE A 103 1.36 -3.15 -8.10
C ILE A 103 1.31 -4.64 -8.38
N THR A 104 0.10 -5.19 -8.38
CA THR A 104 -0.14 -6.61 -8.68
C THR A 104 -1.00 -6.75 -9.92
N ARG A 105 -0.75 -7.78 -10.72
CA ARG A 105 -1.54 -8.14 -11.90
C ARG A 105 -2.34 -9.41 -11.63
N MET A 106 -3.62 -9.36 -11.95
CA MET A 106 -4.48 -10.53 -12.08
C MET A 106 -4.67 -10.80 -13.56
N VAL A 107 -4.03 -11.86 -14.05
CA VAL A 107 -4.21 -12.32 -15.42
C VAL A 107 -5.60 -12.92 -15.60
N ARG A 108 -6.35 -12.45 -16.60
CA ARG A 108 -7.68 -12.93 -16.96
C ARG A 108 -7.61 -13.61 -18.32
N ASP A 109 -7.90 -14.90 -18.33
CA ASP A 109 -7.62 -15.80 -19.44
C ASP A 109 -6.14 -15.89 -19.81
N ARG A 110 -5.58 -14.92 -20.54
CA ARG A 110 -4.18 -14.92 -20.95
C ARG A 110 -3.52 -13.59 -20.63
N ALA A 111 -2.19 -13.60 -20.53
CA ALA A 111 -1.48 -12.36 -20.25
C ALA A 111 -1.52 -11.46 -21.49
N ASP A 112 -2.02 -10.23 -21.34
CA ASP A 112 -2.12 -9.20 -22.39
C ASP A 112 -0.81 -9.00 -23.19
N ASP A 113 0.36 -9.24 -22.59
CA ASP A 113 1.66 -9.07 -23.26
C ASP A 113 2.02 -10.22 -24.22
N SER A 114 1.28 -11.33 -24.13
CA SER A 114 1.51 -12.58 -24.89
C SER A 114 0.31 -13.00 -25.74
N SER A 115 -0.83 -12.30 -25.60
CA SER A 115 -2.07 -12.59 -26.30
C SER A 115 -2.34 -11.58 -27.41
N THR A 116 -3.11 -12.00 -28.42
CA THR A 116 -3.65 -11.10 -29.43
C THR A 116 -5.02 -10.64 -28.97
N HIS A 117 -5.10 -9.38 -28.54
CA HIS A 117 -6.37 -8.77 -28.18
C HIS A 117 -7.27 -8.60 -29.40
N ILE A 118 -8.53 -9.00 -29.25
CA ILE A 118 -9.57 -8.75 -30.26
C ILE A 118 -10.58 -7.72 -29.76
N ALA A 119 -10.92 -6.77 -30.63
CA ALA A 119 -11.88 -5.74 -30.30
C ALA A 119 -13.29 -6.31 -30.15
N LEU A 120 -13.90 -6.07 -29.00
CA LEU A 120 -15.35 -6.28 -28.82
C LEU A 120 -16.11 -5.36 -29.79
N PRO A 121 -17.10 -5.87 -30.54
CA PRO A 121 -17.95 -5.04 -31.39
C PRO A 121 -18.72 -4.04 -30.53
N GLU A 122 -18.95 -2.82 -31.04
CA GLU A 122 -19.74 -1.78 -30.35
C GLU A 122 -21.14 -2.26 -29.95
N THR A 123 -21.70 -3.21 -30.71
CA THR A 123 -22.99 -3.84 -30.43
C THR A 123 -22.91 -5.35 -30.61
N LEU A 124 -23.36 -6.10 -29.62
CA LEU A 124 -23.59 -7.55 -29.75
C LEU A 124 -24.98 -7.88 -30.34
N ASP A 125 -25.73 -6.85 -30.76
CA ASP A 125 -27.07 -7.04 -31.31
C ASP A 125 -27.03 -7.68 -32.69
N GLY A 126 -28.04 -8.52 -32.97
CA GLY A 126 -28.14 -9.23 -34.23
C GLY A 126 -26.99 -10.22 -34.49
N ALA A 127 -26.61 -11.03 -33.51
CA ALA A 127 -25.48 -11.99 -33.58
C ALA A 127 -25.30 -12.71 -34.94
N TYR A 128 -26.38 -13.14 -35.59
CA TYR A 128 -26.36 -13.84 -36.88
C TYR A 128 -26.63 -12.93 -38.10
N THR A 129 -27.17 -11.74 -37.88
CA THR A 129 -27.63 -10.81 -38.93
C THR A 129 -26.66 -9.66 -39.15
N ASN A 130 -25.87 -9.31 -38.15
CA ASN A 130 -24.80 -8.33 -38.24
C ASN A 130 -23.50 -9.05 -38.63
N PRO A 131 -22.92 -8.77 -39.81
CA PRO A 131 -21.71 -9.45 -40.27
C PRO A 131 -20.49 -9.17 -39.37
N VAL A 132 -20.43 -8.02 -38.69
CA VAL A 132 -19.34 -7.68 -37.76
C VAL A 132 -19.43 -8.55 -36.51
N THR A 133 -20.60 -8.62 -35.88
CA THR A 133 -20.84 -9.44 -34.69
C THR A 133 -20.70 -10.92 -35.01
N ASN A 134 -21.24 -11.39 -36.14
CA ASN A 134 -21.11 -12.78 -36.57
C ASN A 134 -19.64 -13.16 -36.82
N ASN A 135 -18.86 -12.28 -37.46
CA ASN A 135 -17.43 -12.51 -37.68
C ASN A 135 -16.63 -12.51 -36.37
N PHE A 136 -16.95 -11.60 -35.44
CA PHE A 136 -16.35 -11.62 -34.09
C PHE A 136 -16.65 -12.93 -33.38
N LEU A 137 -17.93 -13.34 -33.30
CA LEU A 137 -18.36 -14.58 -32.65
C LEU A 137 -17.72 -15.82 -33.31
N PHE A 138 -17.63 -15.84 -34.64
CA PHE A 138 -16.95 -16.90 -35.38
C PHE A 138 -15.45 -16.94 -35.06
N THR A 139 -14.81 -15.77 -34.94
CA THR A 139 -13.38 -15.64 -34.64
C THR A 139 -13.06 -16.10 -33.23
N VAL A 140 -13.82 -15.66 -32.21
CA VAL A 140 -13.61 -16.11 -30.82
C VAL A 140 -13.99 -17.57 -30.62
N GLY A 141 -15.01 -18.08 -31.33
CA GLY A 141 -15.43 -19.48 -31.25
C GLY A 141 -14.53 -20.48 -31.97
N ASN A 142 -13.76 -20.04 -32.96
CA ASN A 142 -12.77 -20.85 -33.70
C ASN A 142 -11.33 -20.38 -33.49
N ALA A 143 -11.13 -19.51 -32.50
CA ALA A 143 -9.86 -18.91 -32.18
C ALA A 143 -8.82 -19.99 -31.87
N SER A 144 -7.58 -19.76 -32.31
CA SER A 144 -6.43 -20.40 -31.66
C SER A 144 -6.36 -19.92 -30.21
N ASP A 145 -5.76 -20.72 -29.34
CA ASP A 145 -5.44 -20.35 -27.96
C ASP A 145 -4.77 -18.96 -27.82
N ALA A 146 -4.17 -18.37 -28.87
CA ALA A 146 -3.52 -17.06 -28.78
C ALA A 146 -4.46 -15.83 -28.71
N LEU A 147 -5.77 -15.98 -28.96
CA LEU A 147 -6.72 -14.85 -28.90
C LEU A 147 -7.24 -14.65 -27.49
N ASP A 148 -7.42 -13.38 -27.12
CA ASP A 148 -7.90 -12.99 -25.81
C ASP A 148 -8.91 -11.85 -25.92
N THR A 149 -10.00 -11.99 -25.17
CA THR A 149 -11.12 -11.04 -25.12
C THR A 149 -11.20 -10.32 -23.78
N GLU A 150 -10.43 -10.76 -22.78
CA GLU A 150 -10.45 -10.20 -21.44
C GLU A 150 -9.15 -9.42 -21.20
N THR A 151 -9.27 -8.20 -20.68
CA THR A 151 -8.08 -7.44 -20.26
C THR A 151 -7.67 -7.80 -18.85
N ASP A 152 -6.37 -7.80 -18.61
CA ASP A 152 -5.81 -8.00 -17.29
C ASP A 152 -6.11 -6.84 -16.33
N LEU A 153 -6.32 -7.20 -15.07
CA LEU A 153 -6.63 -6.25 -14.02
C LEU A 153 -5.43 -6.02 -13.12
N TYR A 154 -4.97 -4.78 -13.05
CA TYR A 154 -3.89 -4.35 -12.18
C TYR A 154 -4.48 -3.70 -10.92
N SER A 155 -3.88 -3.98 -9.76
CA SER A 155 -4.22 -3.37 -8.48
C SER A 155 -2.97 -2.72 -7.90
N PHE A 156 -3.07 -1.46 -7.46
CA PHE A 156 -1.97 -0.78 -6.79
C PHE A 156 -2.33 -0.41 -5.36
N ASN A 157 -1.33 -0.37 -4.50
CA ASN A 157 -1.41 0.18 -3.16
C ASN A 157 -0.06 0.79 -2.81
N PHE A 158 0.01 2.09 -2.52
CA PHE A 158 1.23 2.77 -2.12
C PHE A 158 0.91 4.03 -1.33
N ASN A 159 1.64 4.29 -0.25
CA ASN A 159 1.58 5.52 0.55
C ASN A 159 0.17 6.14 0.76
N GLY A 160 -0.83 5.31 1.04
CA GLY A 160 -2.23 5.72 1.28
C GLY A 160 -3.12 5.82 0.03
N TYR A 161 -2.55 5.69 -1.17
CA TYR A 161 -3.29 5.54 -2.43
C TYR A 161 -3.50 4.07 -2.74
N SER A 162 -4.70 3.71 -3.17
CA SER A 162 -5.00 2.35 -3.62
C SER A 162 -6.12 2.36 -4.65
N GLY A 163 -6.05 1.46 -5.61
CA GLY A 163 -7.04 1.39 -6.66
C GLY A 163 -6.73 0.31 -7.67
N LYS A 164 -7.57 0.22 -8.71
CA LYS A 164 -7.40 -0.73 -9.79
C LYS A 164 -7.38 -0.03 -11.15
N PHE A 165 -6.67 -0.62 -12.10
CA PHE A 165 -6.64 -0.14 -13.47
C PHE A 165 -6.47 -1.30 -14.46
N PHE A 166 -6.80 -1.06 -15.71
CA PHE A 166 -6.61 -1.99 -16.82
C PHE A 166 -6.17 -1.21 -18.06
N TYR A 167 -5.70 -1.91 -19.09
CA TYR A 167 -5.32 -1.29 -20.35
C TYR A 167 -6.44 -1.45 -21.38
N ASP A 168 -6.72 -0.40 -22.14
CA ASP A 168 -7.54 -0.57 -23.34
C ASP A 168 -6.74 -1.18 -24.49
N GLN A 169 -7.44 -1.46 -25.60
CA GLN A 169 -6.84 -2.02 -26.82
C GLN A 169 -5.82 -1.08 -27.48
N SER A 170 -5.81 0.21 -27.12
CA SER A 170 -4.81 1.19 -27.57
C SER A 170 -3.61 1.29 -26.62
N GLY A 171 -3.57 0.47 -25.57
CA GLY A 171 -2.53 0.45 -24.55
C GLY A 171 -2.62 1.63 -23.58
N GLN A 172 -3.76 2.33 -23.49
CA GLN A 172 -3.96 3.40 -22.53
C GLN A 172 -4.48 2.84 -21.19
N PRO A 173 -3.89 3.24 -20.05
CA PRO A 173 -4.36 2.80 -18.75
C PRO A 173 -5.64 3.55 -18.35
N HIS A 174 -6.65 2.80 -17.92
CA HIS A 174 -7.90 3.31 -17.37
C HIS A 174 -8.04 2.87 -15.92
N ILE A 175 -8.18 3.84 -15.02
CA ILE A 175 -8.38 3.58 -13.59
C ILE A 175 -9.87 3.31 -13.35
N VAL A 176 -10.17 2.22 -12.65
CA VAL A 176 -11.53 1.82 -12.28
C VAL A 176 -12.11 2.79 -11.25
N ASP A 177 -11.28 3.21 -10.30
CA ASP A 177 -11.63 4.17 -9.26
C ASP A 177 -11.36 5.61 -9.72
N GLN A 178 -12.25 6.55 -9.42
CA GLN A 178 -12.05 7.97 -9.75
C GLN A 178 -10.99 8.61 -8.83
N GLN A 179 -9.72 8.33 -9.09
CA GLN A 179 -8.58 8.89 -8.36
C GLN A 179 -7.69 9.72 -9.28
N ALA A 180 -7.15 10.82 -8.74
CA ALA A 180 -6.20 11.68 -9.44
C ALA A 180 -4.78 11.09 -9.38
N VAL A 181 -4.62 9.90 -9.95
CA VAL A 181 -3.34 9.22 -10.15
C VAL A 181 -3.14 9.06 -11.64
N LYS A 182 -1.99 9.49 -12.16
CA LYS A 182 -1.58 9.24 -13.54
C LYS A 182 -0.67 8.02 -13.55
N ILE A 183 -1.00 7.04 -14.40
CA ILE A 183 -0.24 5.80 -14.55
C ILE A 183 0.48 5.83 -15.89
N GLU A 184 1.78 5.53 -15.86
CA GLU A 184 2.62 5.45 -17.06
C GLU A 184 3.38 4.13 -17.03
N ARG A 185 3.36 3.40 -18.15
CA ARG A 185 4.22 2.23 -18.34
C ARG A 185 5.61 2.72 -18.72
N THR A 186 6.61 2.37 -17.92
CA THR A 186 8.01 2.72 -18.15
C THR A 186 8.84 1.45 -18.35
N GLY A 187 10.01 1.57 -18.99
CA GLY A 187 10.94 0.44 -19.11
C GLY A 187 10.57 -0.63 -20.14
N ASN A 188 11.07 -1.85 -19.94
CA ASN A 188 10.96 -2.93 -20.93
C ASN A 188 9.53 -3.49 -20.96
N THR A 189 8.89 -3.43 -22.12
CA THR A 189 7.53 -3.92 -22.33
C THR A 189 7.47 -5.43 -22.61
N ASN A 190 8.61 -6.11 -22.70
CA ASN A 190 8.66 -7.51 -23.08
C ASN A 190 8.80 -8.42 -21.84
N GLY A 191 7.77 -9.24 -21.57
CA GLY A 191 7.76 -10.29 -20.53
C GLY A 191 6.86 -10.01 -19.32
N ASP A 192 6.86 -10.94 -18.35
CA ASP A 192 5.99 -11.01 -17.15
C ASP A 192 6.26 -9.94 -16.07
N GLY A 193 6.73 -8.75 -16.46
CA GLY A 193 6.93 -7.65 -15.52
C GLY A 193 7.15 -6.34 -16.23
N GLN A 194 6.17 -5.46 -16.11
CA GLN A 194 6.20 -4.09 -16.64
C GLN A 194 6.68 -3.15 -15.53
N ASP A 195 7.47 -2.12 -15.86
CA ASP A 195 7.79 -1.08 -14.88
C ASP A 195 6.69 -0.02 -14.93
N PHE A 196 6.36 0.55 -13.79
CA PHE A 196 5.33 1.57 -13.71
C PHE A 196 5.87 2.85 -13.06
N LEU A 197 5.41 3.97 -13.58
CA LEU A 197 5.55 5.28 -12.98
C LEU A 197 4.17 5.81 -12.64
N LEU A 198 3.92 6.01 -11.35
CA LEU A 198 2.69 6.61 -10.86
C LEU A 198 2.97 8.04 -10.39
N THR A 199 2.21 8.99 -10.93
CA THR A 199 2.26 10.40 -10.53
C THR A 199 0.95 10.77 -9.85
N VAL A 200 1.03 11.19 -8.59
CA VAL A 200 -0.12 11.60 -7.79
C VAL A 200 -0.40 13.10 -7.96
N ALA A 201 -1.58 13.56 -7.52
CA ALA A 201 -2.03 14.95 -7.69
C ALA A 201 -1.10 16.02 -7.10
N ASN A 202 -0.33 15.69 -6.06
CA ASN A 202 0.67 16.59 -5.45
C ASN A 202 1.98 16.69 -6.26
N GLY A 203 2.11 15.93 -7.36
CA GLY A 203 3.29 15.91 -8.23
C GLY A 203 4.38 14.92 -7.82
N GLU A 204 4.21 14.19 -6.72
CA GLU A 204 5.13 13.12 -6.33
C GLU A 204 5.09 11.97 -7.34
N LYS A 205 6.25 11.36 -7.56
CA LYS A 205 6.46 10.28 -8.53
C LYS A 205 6.93 9.03 -7.81
N TYR A 206 6.24 7.93 -8.05
CA TYR A 206 6.51 6.62 -7.48
C TYR A 206 6.93 5.69 -8.62
N TYR A 207 8.13 5.14 -8.51
CA TYR A 207 8.74 4.26 -9.49
C TYR A 207 8.65 2.83 -8.99
N PHE A 208 7.97 1.97 -9.75
CA PHE A 208 7.83 0.54 -9.48
C PHE A 208 8.64 -0.19 -10.55
N THR A 209 9.87 -0.57 -10.19
CA THR A 209 10.84 -1.16 -11.12
C THR A 209 11.33 -2.53 -10.65
N GLU A 210 11.16 -2.83 -9.36
CA GLU A 210 11.55 -4.11 -8.80
C GLU A 210 10.42 -5.12 -9.02
N LYS A 211 10.77 -6.38 -9.30
CA LYS A 211 9.79 -7.38 -9.73
C LYS A 211 9.87 -8.62 -8.85
N GLU A 212 8.71 -9.07 -8.41
CA GLU A 212 8.52 -10.34 -7.72
C GLU A 212 7.53 -11.20 -8.50
N THR A 213 7.95 -12.40 -8.89
CA THR A 213 7.09 -13.35 -9.60
C THR A 213 6.78 -14.53 -8.69
N THR A 214 5.49 -14.82 -8.50
CA THR A 214 5.04 -16.02 -7.78
C THR A 214 4.23 -16.90 -8.71
N ILE A 215 4.65 -18.14 -8.88
CA ILE A 215 3.96 -19.11 -9.74
C ILE A 215 3.29 -20.16 -8.85
N TYR A 216 1.96 -20.25 -8.91
CA TYR A 216 1.21 -21.31 -8.25
C TYR A 216 1.05 -22.49 -9.21
N ARG A 217 1.54 -23.67 -8.82
CA ARG A 217 1.24 -24.92 -9.54
C ARG A 217 0.00 -25.55 -8.93
N SER A 218 -1.16 -25.32 -9.56
CA SER A 218 -2.35 -26.13 -9.29
C SER A 218 -2.38 -27.29 -10.28
N VAL A 219 -2.38 -28.53 -9.78
CA VAL A 219 -2.49 -29.73 -10.61
C VAL A 219 -3.98 -30.01 -10.82
N GLY A 220 -4.58 -29.41 -11.85
CA GLY A 220 -5.97 -29.63 -12.23
C GLY A 220 -6.19 -29.31 -13.71
N SER A 221 -6.65 -30.28 -14.49
CA SER A 221 -6.81 -30.18 -15.95
C SER A 221 -8.05 -29.39 -16.39
N GLY A 222 -8.28 -28.19 -15.85
CA GLY A 222 -9.45 -27.38 -16.19
C GLY A 222 -9.18 -25.88 -16.16
N HIS A 223 -8.96 -25.32 -17.35
CA HIS A 223 -8.94 -23.87 -17.68
C HIS A 223 -7.91 -22.98 -16.97
N SER A 224 -7.76 -21.80 -17.58
CA SER A 224 -6.67 -20.82 -17.47
C SER A 224 -6.16 -20.61 -16.04
N ILE A 225 -4.83 -20.72 -15.88
CA ILE A 225 -4.13 -20.52 -14.62
C ILE A 225 -4.00 -19.01 -14.41
N PRO A 226 -4.51 -18.42 -13.31
CA PRO A 226 -4.18 -17.05 -12.97
C PRO A 226 -2.67 -16.99 -12.64
N SER A 227 -1.88 -16.44 -13.56
CA SER A 227 -0.49 -16.07 -13.28
C SER A 227 -0.51 -14.71 -12.57
N GLY A 228 0.10 -14.63 -11.39
CA GLY A 228 0.25 -13.39 -10.64
C GLY A 228 1.66 -12.86 -10.77
N ALA A 229 1.82 -11.68 -11.36
CA ALA A 229 3.06 -10.92 -11.29
C ALA A 229 2.89 -9.76 -10.31
N VAL A 230 3.93 -9.51 -9.51
CA VAL A 230 3.99 -8.42 -8.55
C VAL A 230 5.17 -7.52 -8.92
N THR A 231 4.96 -6.21 -8.89
CA THR A 231 6.00 -5.20 -9.12
C THR A 231 5.99 -4.25 -7.93
N ALA A 232 7.15 -4.09 -7.29
CA ALA A 232 7.38 -3.29 -6.12
C ALA A 232 8.23 -2.06 -6.45
#